data_AF-A0A660MIG4-F1
#
_entry.id   AF-A0A660MIG4-F1
#
_cell.length_a   1.000
_cell.length_b   1.000
_cell.length_c   1.000
_cell.angle_alpha   90.00
_cell.angle_beta   90.00
_cell.angle_gamma   90.00
#
_symmetry.space_group_name_H-M   'P 1'
#
loop_
_entity.id
_entity.type
_entity.pdbx_description
1 polymer ?
#
loop_
_entity_poly.entity_id
_entity_poly.type
_entity_poly.pdbx_seq_one_letter_code
_entity_poly.pdbx_strand_id
1 'polypeptide(L)' 'MNIAVHIQSACLCARFLWLACLALGRENSLPPLLRAHALLQERRKLLAQAARSAAPATDKRR' A
#
# COMPACT_ATOMS: atom_id res chain seq x y z
N MET A 1 11.71 1.18 -13.17
CA MET A 1 10.73 1.21 -12.05
C MET A 1 9.32 1.15 -12.67
N ASN A 2 8.44 0.27 -12.21
CA ASN A 2 7.21 -0.09 -12.91
C ASN A 2 6.07 0.92 -12.65
N ILE A 3 5.60 1.64 -13.68
CA ILE A 3 4.54 2.65 -13.57
C ILE A 3 3.22 2.07 -13.02
N ALA A 4 2.94 0.80 -13.29
CA ALA A 4 1.75 0.12 -12.77
C ALA A 4 1.77 0.01 -11.25
N VAL A 5 2.94 -0.21 -10.64
CA VAL A 5 3.11 -0.25 -9.18
C VAL A 5 2.79 1.10 -8.55
N HIS A 6 3.20 2.20 -9.19
CA HIS A 6 2.91 3.54 -8.70
C HIS A 6 1.42 3.87 -8.77
N ILE A 7 0.76 3.51 -9.88
CA ILE A 7 -0.69 3.68 -10.03
C ILE A 7 -1.44 2.86 -8.97
N GLN A 8 -1.11 1.57 -8.81
CA GLN A 8 -1.73 0.72 -7.79
C GLN A 8 -1.51 1.25 -6.37
N SER A 9 -0.29 1.73 -6.06
CA SER A 9 0.04 2.36 -4.78
C SER A 9 -0.78 3.63 -4.53
N ALA A 10 -0.93 4.49 -5.54
CA ALA A 10 -1.74 5.70 -5.47
C ALA A 10 -3.23 5.39 -5.22
N CYS A 11 -3.78 4.39 -5.92
CA CYS A 11 -5.15 3.91 -5.70
C CYS A 11 -5.38 3.41 -4.27
N LEU A 12 -4.43 2.64 -3.72
CA LEU A 12 -4.50 2.16 -2.33
C LEU A 12 -4.46 3.34 -1.34
N CYS A 13 -3.62 4.36 -1.58
CA CYS A 13 -3.59 5.57 -0.77
C CYS A 13 -4.91 6.35 -0.82
N ALA A 14 -5.50 6.53 -2.01
CA ALA A 14 -6.78 7.22 -2.16
C ALA A 14 -7.90 6.52 -1.39
N ARG A 15 -7.95 5.19 -1.47
CA ARG A 15 -8.96 4.37 -0.77
C ARG A 15 -8.75 4.37 0.74
N PHE A 16 -7.50 4.38 1.20
CA PHE A 16 -7.16 4.58 2.61
C PHE A 16 -7.68 5.92 3.12
N LEU A 17 -7.38 7.02 2.40
CA LEU A 17 -7.80 8.36 2.79
C LEU A 17 -9.32 8.46 2.89
N TRP A 18 -10.03 7.89 1.90
CA TRP A 18 -11.50 7.83 1.92
C TRP A 18 -12.05 7.13 3.17
N LEU A 19 -11.50 5.96 3.54
CA LEU A 19 -11.92 5.23 4.73
C LEU A 19 -11.56 5.95 6.03
N ALA A 20 -10.40 6.61 6.08
CA ALA A 20 -10.01 7.44 7.20
C ALA A 20 -10.95 8.63 7.36
N CYS A 21 -11.33 9.30 6.27
CA CYS A 21 -12.31 10.37 6.29
C CYS A 21 -13.70 9.87 6.72
N LEU A 22 -14.15 8.70 6.25
CA LEU A 22 -15.39 8.08 6.70
C LEU A 22 -15.38 7.70 8.19
N ALA A 23 -14.21 7.45 8.76
CA ALA A 23 -14.05 7.14 10.17
C ALA A 23 -14.12 8.40 11.05
N LEU A 24 -13.79 9.58 10.51
CA LEU A 24 -13.93 10.86 11.20
C LEU A 24 -15.42 11.19 11.38
N GLY A 25 -15.84 11.40 12.63
CA GLY A 25 -17.22 11.75 12.96
C GLY A 25 -18.17 10.57 13.18
N ARG A 26 -17.68 9.32 13.19
CA ARG A 26 -18.49 8.16 13.58
C ARG A 26 -18.09 7.64 14.96
N GLU A 27 -19.08 7.43 15.83
CA GLU A 27 -18.89 6.80 17.14
C GLU A 27 -18.33 5.38 17.03
N ASN A 28 -18.61 4.66 15.93
CA ASN A 28 -18.06 3.34 15.66
C ASN A 28 -17.13 3.36 14.43
N SER A 29 -15.96 3.97 14.61
CA SER A 29 -14.92 4.14 13.59
C SER A 29 -13.97 2.93 13.46
N LEU A 30 -14.08 1.94 14.35
CA LEU A 30 -13.19 0.78 14.37
C LEU A 30 -13.26 -0.06 13.07
N PRO A 31 -14.45 -0.42 12.52
CA PRO A 31 -14.51 -1.18 11.27
C PRO A 31 -13.86 -0.48 10.06
N PRO A 32 -14.11 0.82 9.77
CA PRO A 32 -13.43 1.50 8.67
C PRO A 32 -11.93 1.66 8.91
N LEU A 33 -11.48 1.85 10.16
CA LEU A 33 -10.06 1.91 10.50
C LEU A 33 -9.34 0.56 10.27
N LEU A 34 -9.96 -0.57 10.62
CA LEU A 34 -9.41 -1.89 10.34
C LEU A 34 -9.27 -2.15 8.83
N ARG A 35 -10.27 -1.73 8.04
CA ARG A 35 -10.20 -1.80 6.58
C ARG A 35 -9.10 -0.89 6.01
N ALA A 36 -8.97 0.33 6.55
CA ALA A 36 -7.89 1.24 6.18
C ALA A 36 -6.52 0.64 6.50
N HIS A 37 -6.36 -0.01 7.65
CA HIS A 37 -5.14 -0.71 8.02
C HIS A 37 -4.79 -1.84 7.04
N ALA A 38 -5.77 -2.65 6.63
CA ALA A 38 -5.56 -3.71 5.65
C ALA A 38 -5.01 -3.18 4.31
N LEU A 39 -5.53 -2.03 3.83
CA LEU A 39 -5.03 -1.38 2.62
C LEU A 39 -3.57 -0.93 2.74
N LEU A 40 -3.14 -0.45 3.92
CA LEU A 40 -1.74 -0.12 4.16
C LEU A 40 -0.84 -1.35 4.11
N GLN A 41 -1.32 -2.49 4.62
CA GLN A 41 -0.60 -3.76 4.54
C GLN A 41 -0.46 -4.25 3.09
N GLU A 42 -1.51 -4.15 2.28
CA GLU A 42 -1.48 -4.45 0.84
C GLU A 42 -0.47 -3.56 0.11
N ARG A 43 -0.49 -2.26 0.38
CA ARG A 43 0.48 -1.31 -0.18
C ARG A 43 1.91 -1.67 0.20
N ARG A 44 2.16 -2.07 1.45
CA ARG A 44 3.50 -2.50 1.90
C ARG A 44 3.97 -3.75 1.14
N LYS A 45 3.09 -4.73 0.93
CA LYS A 45 3.40 -5.94 0.15
C LYS A 45 3.73 -5.61 -1.31
N LEU A 46 2.92 -4.75 -1.94
CA LEU A 46 3.14 -4.28 -3.31
C LEU A 46 4.51 -3.61 -3.48
N LEU A 47 4.84 -2.68 -2.59
CA LEU A 47 6.12 -1.96 -2.63
C LEU A 47 7.31 -2.89 -2.34
N ALA A 48 7.18 -3.83 -1.41
CA ALA A 48 8.23 -4.81 -1.12
C ALA A 48 8.46 -5.79 -2.29
N GLN A 49 7.40 -6.20 -3.00
CA GLN A 49 7.53 -6.97 -4.23
C GLN A 49 8.25 -6.15 -5.31
N ALA A 50 7.82 -4.91 -5.54
CA ALA A 50 8.44 -4.04 -6.54
C ALA A 50 9.92 -3.75 -6.24
N ALA A 51 10.28 -3.56 -4.96
CA ALA A 51 11.66 -3.36 -4.54
C ALA A 51 12.53 -4.60 -4.82
N ARG A 52 12.00 -5.81 -4.56
CA ARG A 52 12.68 -7.07 -4.87
C ARG A 52 12.86 -7.29 -6.38
N SER A 53 11.87 -6.92 -7.19
CA SER A 53 11.95 -7.00 -8.65
C SER A 53 12.86 -5.93 -9.27
N ALA A 54 13.13 -4.84 -8.55
CA ALA A 54 14.03 -3.77 -8.98
C ALA A 54 15.46 -3.94 -8.45
N ALA A 55 15.71 -4.90 -7.54
CA ALA A 55 17.05 -5.22 -7.07
C ALA A 55 17.87 -5.80 -8.24
N PRO A 56 19.04 -5.24 -8.58
CA PRO A 56 19.88 -5.81 -9.62
C PRO A 56 20.36 -7.20 -9.16
N ALA A 57 20.39 -8.15 -10.10
CA ALA A 57 21.12 -9.40 -9.93
C ALA A 57 22.64 -9.11 -9.92
N THR A 58 23.11 -8.52 -8.83
CA THR A 58 24.54 -8.45 -8.48
C THR A 58 24.61 -9.12 -7.11
N ASP A 59 24.88 -10.41 -7.04
CA ASP A 59 26.25 -10.86 -6.98
C ASP A 59 26.41 -12.32 -7.48
N LYS A 60 26.93 -12.47 -8.70
CA LYS A 60 27.60 -13.68 -9.19
C LYS A 60 28.92 -13.26 -9.83
N ARG A 61 29.87 -12.80 -9.02
CA ARG A 61 31.33 -12.78 -9.29
C ARG A 61 31.99 -12.42 -7.96
N ARG A 62 32.71 -13.29 -7.27
CA ARG A 62 33.79 -14.16 -7.76
C ARG A 62 34.28 -15.02 -6.60
#